data_AF-A0A7C5WZE6-F1
#
_entry.id   AF-A0A7C5WZE6-F1
#
_cell.length_a   1.000
_cell.length_b   1.000
_cell.length_c   1.000
_cell.angle_alpha   90.00
_cell.angle_beta   90.00
_cell.angle_gamma   90.00
#
_symmetry.space_group_name_H-M   'P 1'
#
loop_
_entity.id
_entity.type
_entity.pdbx_description
1 polymer ?
#
loop_
_entity_poly.entity_id
_entity_poly.type
_entity_poly.pdbx_seq_one_letter_code
_entity_poly.pdbx_strand_id
1 'polypeptide(L)'
;MMFKILHISDIHYQYSYLEYTLEHAESENFNLIIVSGDLECDFVAETLANTKTRVYAIPGNLDDKYIVDLMNEYGISIKGEIVKAENYYILGYSSDIYEKVELENQRTGNPARG
;
A
#
# COMPACT_ATOMS: atom_id res chain seq x y z
N MET A 1 12.92 -10.82 -21.19
CA MET A 1 12.71 -11.31 -19.81
C MET A 1 11.27 -10.97 -19.43
N MET A 2 10.55 -11.85 -18.75
CA MET A 2 9.14 -11.60 -18.36
C MET A 2 9.10 -10.68 -17.15
N PHE A 3 8.31 -9.61 -17.20
CA PHE A 3 8.11 -8.71 -16.06
C PHE A 3 7.15 -9.35 -15.06
N LYS A 4 7.60 -9.62 -13.84
CA LYS A 4 6.83 -10.28 -12.78
C LYS A 4 6.47 -9.27 -11.69
N ILE A 5 5.18 -9.21 -11.36
CA ILE A 5 4.64 -8.38 -10.27
C ILE A 5 4.10 -9.32 -9.19
N LEU A 6 4.51 -9.10 -7.94
CA LEU A 6 3.91 -9.73 -6.77
C LEU A 6 2.93 -8.73 -6.16
N HIS A 7 1.69 -9.16 -5.92
CA HIS A 7 0.70 -8.35 -5.23
C HIS A 7 0.42 -8.93 -3.85
N ILE A 8 0.42 -8.09 -2.82
CA ILE A 8 0.17 -8.45 -1.41
C ILE A 8 -0.95 -7.54 -0.88
N SER A 9 -1.91 -8.09 -0.16
CA SER A 9 -2.99 -7.34 0.50
C SER A 9 -3.21 -7.88 1.90
N ASP A 10 -3.93 -7.14 2.74
CA ASP A 10 -4.45 -7.61 4.03
C ASP A 10 -3.34 -8.18 4.92
N ILE A 11 -2.25 -7.41 5.09
CA ILE A 11 -1.05 -7.88 5.81
C ILE A 11 -1.37 -8.10 7.29
N HIS A 12 -2.19 -7.27 7.91
CA HIS A 12 -2.68 -7.40 9.29
C HIS A 12 -1.59 -7.76 10.30
N TYR A 13 -0.54 -6.92 10.38
CA TYR A 13 0.61 -7.13 11.27
C TYR A 13 1.41 -8.43 11.05
N GLN A 14 1.14 -9.21 9.99
CA GLN A 14 1.73 -10.53 9.76
C GLN A 14 3.17 -10.49 9.25
N TYR A 15 4.07 -9.92 10.06
CA TYR A 15 5.48 -9.71 9.76
C TYR A 15 6.20 -10.98 9.27
N SER A 16 6.06 -12.11 9.97
CA SER A 16 6.78 -13.35 9.60
C SER A 16 6.36 -13.93 8.25
N TYR A 17 5.08 -13.79 7.88
CA TYR A 17 4.60 -14.21 6.56
C TYR A 17 5.05 -13.24 5.46
N LEU A 18 5.09 -11.94 5.78
CA LEU A 18 5.63 -10.93 4.89
C LEU A 18 7.11 -11.20 4.58
N GLU A 19 7.96 -11.41 5.59
CA GLU A 19 9.38 -11.74 5.37
C GLU A 19 9.56 -12.93 4.42
N TYR A 20 8.87 -14.04 4.69
CA TYR A 20 8.91 -15.22 3.83
C TYR A 20 8.47 -14.90 2.38
N THR A 21 7.44 -14.09 2.23
CA THR A 21 6.92 -13.67 0.93
C THR A 21 7.92 -12.79 0.16
N LEU A 22 8.61 -11.90 0.86
CA LEU A 22 9.64 -11.03 0.28
C LEU A 22 10.89 -11.82 -0.11
N GLU A 23 11.34 -12.77 0.72
CA GLU A 23 12.42 -13.69 0.38
C GLU A 23 12.10 -14.52 -0.87
N HIS A 24 10.85 -15.01 -0.95
CA HIS A 24 10.38 -15.69 -2.15
C HIS A 24 10.41 -14.77 -3.37
N ALA A 25 9.96 -13.52 -3.23
CA ALA A 25 9.99 -12.53 -4.30
C ALA A 25 11.41 -12.28 -4.85
N GLU A 26 12.40 -12.17 -3.95
CA GLU A 26 13.82 -12.04 -4.34
C GLU A 26 14.30 -13.30 -5.07
N SER A 27 14.02 -14.49 -4.54
CA SER A 27 14.47 -15.77 -5.11
C SER A 27 13.91 -16.03 -6.53
N GLU A 28 12.67 -15.61 -6.77
CA GLU A 28 11.96 -15.77 -8.04
C GLU A 28 12.17 -14.59 -9.01
N ASN A 29 13.02 -13.63 -8.64
CA ASN A 29 13.36 -12.44 -9.43
C ASN A 29 12.12 -11.63 -9.84
N PHE A 30 11.22 -11.36 -8.88
CA PHE A 30 10.15 -10.40 -9.09
C PHE A 30 10.72 -9.01 -9.33
N ASN A 31 10.10 -8.25 -10.23
CA ASN A 31 10.58 -6.92 -10.61
C ASN A 31 9.94 -5.82 -9.78
N LEU A 32 8.76 -6.09 -9.25
CA LEU A 32 7.95 -5.13 -8.52
C LEU A 32 7.05 -5.87 -7.52
N ILE A 33 6.91 -5.28 -6.34
CA ILE A 33 5.90 -5.64 -5.34
C ILE A 33 4.87 -4.52 -5.29
N ILE A 34 3.60 -4.87 -5.32
CA ILE A 34 2.48 -3.95 -5.10
C ILE A 34 1.76 -4.36 -3.82
N VAL A 35 1.53 -3.42 -2.91
CA VAL A 35 0.84 -3.65 -1.64
C VAL A 35 -0.45 -2.84 -1.59
N SER A 36 -1.58 -3.51 -1.31
CA SER A 36 -2.88 -2.86 -1.13
C SER A 36 -3.32 -2.87 0.33
N GLY A 37 -2.55 -2.20 1.18
CA GLY A 37 -2.98 -1.77 2.51
C GLY A 37 -3.01 -2.80 3.63
N ASP A 38 -3.54 -2.32 4.76
CA ASP A 38 -3.68 -3.01 6.04
C ASP A 38 -2.33 -3.54 6.54
N LEU A 39 -1.34 -2.63 6.56
CA LEU A 39 -0.01 -2.85 7.15
C LEU A 39 -0.11 -2.83 8.67
N GLU A 40 -0.81 -1.82 9.19
CA GLU A 40 -1.18 -1.56 10.58
C GLU A 40 -0.03 -1.36 11.60
N CYS A 41 1.22 -1.79 11.33
CA CYS A 41 2.42 -1.45 12.12
C CYS A 41 3.56 -0.83 11.31
N ASP A 42 4.40 -0.10 12.04
CA ASP A 42 5.68 0.45 11.60
C ASP A 42 6.64 -0.61 11.08
N PHE A 43 6.82 -1.74 11.78
CA PHE A 43 7.73 -2.79 11.36
C PHE A 43 7.38 -3.39 9.99
N VAL A 44 6.10 -3.47 9.65
CA VAL A 44 5.66 -3.93 8.32
C VAL A 44 6.02 -2.89 7.25
N ALA A 45 5.74 -1.61 7.51
CA ALA A 45 6.09 -0.53 6.58
C ALA A 45 7.61 -0.44 6.37
N GLU A 46 8.39 -0.56 7.44
CA GLU A 46 9.86 -0.57 7.41
C GLU A 46 10.39 -1.78 6.62
N THR A 47 9.87 -2.98 6.85
CA THR A 47 10.28 -4.19 6.13
C THR A 47 9.99 -4.08 4.63
N LEU A 48 8.83 -3.54 4.25
CA LEU A 48 8.51 -3.25 2.85
C LEU A 48 9.49 -2.23 2.24
N ALA A 49 9.81 -1.17 2.98
CA ALA A 49 10.73 -0.14 2.50
C ALA A 49 12.17 -0.66 2.32
N ASN A 50 12.58 -1.63 3.15
CA ASN A 50 13.95 -2.15 3.17
C ASN A 50 14.20 -3.36 2.25
N THR A 51 13.16 -3.90 1.58
CA THR A 51 13.38 -4.98 0.60
C THR A 51 14.12 -4.48 -0.64
N LYS A 52 14.90 -5.36 -1.29
CA LYS A 52 15.64 -5.01 -2.51
C LYS A 52 14.72 -4.85 -3.72
N THR A 53 13.58 -5.52 -3.69
CA THR A 53 12.60 -5.44 -4.78
C THR A 53 11.81 -4.14 -4.62
N ARG A 54 11.66 -3.38 -5.69
CA ARG A 54 10.89 -2.12 -5.65
C ARG A 54 9.47 -2.39 -5.14
N VAL A 55 9.01 -1.55 -4.22
CA VAL A 55 7.65 -1.60 -3.65
C VAL A 55 6.87 -0.36 -4.05
N TYR A 56 5.61 -0.55 -4.44
CA TYR A 56 4.60 0.49 -4.43
C TYR A 56 3.42 0.06 -3.56
N ALA A 57 2.92 0.97 -2.74
CA ALA A 57 1.88 0.66 -1.77
C ALA A 57 0.79 1.73 -1.75
N ILE A 58 -0.41 1.31 -1.36
CA ILE A 58 -1.50 2.20 -0.96
C ILE A 58 -1.96 1.80 0.44
N PRO A 59 -2.43 2.74 1.28
CA PRO A 59 -2.94 2.39 2.60
C PRO A 59 -4.31 1.72 2.49
N GLY A 60 -4.58 0.83 3.43
CA GLY A 60 -5.87 0.16 3.63
C GLY A 60 -6.76 0.94 4.59
N ASN A 61 -7.90 0.35 4.94
CA ASN A 61 -8.85 1.02 5.85
C ASN A 61 -8.50 0.84 7.33
N LEU A 62 -7.56 -0.03 7.67
CA LEU A 62 -7.05 -0.15 9.03
C LEU A 62 -5.74 0.62 9.25
N ASP A 63 -5.10 1.09 8.18
CA ASP A 63 -3.92 1.93 8.27
C ASP A 63 -4.29 3.33 8.76
N ASP A 64 -3.78 3.68 9.92
CA ASP A 64 -3.98 5.00 10.51
C ASP A 64 -3.07 6.07 9.87
N LYS A 65 -3.22 7.31 10.32
CA LYS A 65 -2.41 8.43 9.83
C LYS A 65 -0.91 8.20 10.03
N TYR A 66 -0.50 7.54 11.11
CA TYR A 66 0.90 7.29 11.39
C TYR A 66 1.50 6.33 10.36
N ILE A 67 0.80 5.24 10.05
CA ILE A 67 1.24 4.31 8.99
C ILE A 67 1.30 5.01 7.63
N VAL A 68 0.29 5.80 7.28
CA VAL A 68 0.29 6.57 6.03
C VAL A 68 1.49 7.52 5.95
N ASP A 69 1.78 8.24 7.03
CA ASP A 69 2.91 9.16 7.09
C ASP A 69 4.25 8.40 6.93
N LEU A 70 4.41 7.23 7.55
CA LEU A 70 5.58 6.34 7.37
C LEU A 70 5.73 5.85 5.93
N MET A 71 4.64 5.41 5.29
CA MET A 71 4.68 4.96 3.89
C MET A 71 5.13 6.07 2.94
N ASN A 72 4.74 7.32 3.23
CA ASN A 72 5.18 8.49 2.47
C ASN A 72 6.65 8.83 2.75
N GLU A 73 7.07 8.79 4.02
CA GLU A 73 8.46 9.04 4.43
C GLU A 73 9.43 8.05 3.80
N TYR A 74 9.06 6.77 3.75
CA TYR A 74 9.82 5.72 3.10
C TYR A 74 9.72 5.74 1.57
N GLY A 75 8.87 6.58 1.00
CA GLY A 75 8.72 6.72 -0.45
C GLY A 75 8.12 5.48 -1.14
N ILE A 76 7.37 4.65 -0.41
CA ILE A 76 6.69 3.47 -0.96
C ILE A 76 5.24 3.76 -1.34
N SER A 77 4.62 4.80 -0.76
CA SER A 77 3.25 5.19 -1.07
C SER A 77 3.12 5.75 -2.49
N ILE A 78 2.12 5.28 -3.23
CA ILE A 78 1.70 5.85 -4.53
C ILE A 78 0.24 6.32 -4.51
N LYS A 79 -0.33 6.53 -3.32
CA LYS A 79 -1.74 6.94 -3.17
C LYS A 79 -1.97 8.27 -3.89
N GLY A 80 -2.91 8.28 -4.83
CA GLY A 80 -3.24 9.46 -5.64
C GLY A 80 -2.29 9.70 -6.81
N GLU A 81 -1.33 8.80 -7.06
CA GLU A 81 -0.32 8.96 -8.10
C GLU A 81 -0.43 7.90 -9.20
N ILE A 82 0.07 8.25 -10.38
CA ILE A 82 0.33 7.31 -11.47
C ILE A 82 1.84 7.18 -11.63
N VAL A 83 2.36 5.99 -11.37
CA VAL A 83 3.79 5.68 -11.53
C VAL A 83 4.02 4.77 -12.73
N LYS A 84 5.21 4.86 -13.32
CA LYS A 84 5.62 3.99 -14.44
C LYS A 84 6.62 2.94 -13.97
N ALA A 85 6.33 1.68 -14.23
CA ALA A 85 7.23 0.55 -14.00
C ALA A 85 7.38 -0.24 -15.31
N GLU A 86 8.57 -0.19 -15.92
CA GLU A 86 8.80 -0.71 -17.27
C GLU A 86 7.77 -0.18 -18.29
N ASN A 87 6.92 -1.06 -18.81
CA ASN A 87 5.88 -0.75 -19.79
C ASN A 87 4.49 -0.61 -19.16
N TYR A 88 4.39 -0.61 -17.83
CA TYR A 88 3.14 -0.50 -17.08
C TYR A 88 2.99 0.89 -16.46
N TYR A 89 1.76 1.39 -16.49
CA TYR A 89 1.32 2.51 -15.67
C TYR A 89 0.49 1.95 -14.52
N ILE A 90 0.81 2.36 -13.30
CA ILE A 90 0.18 1.89 -12.08
C ILE A 90 -0.44 3.09 -11.38
N LEU A 91 -1.76 3.05 -11.18
CA LEU A 91 -2.51 4.07 -10.46
C LEU A 91 -2.72 3.58 -9.02
N GLY A 92 -2.28 4.35 -8.03
CA GLY A 92 -2.57 4.09 -6.63
C GLY A 92 -3.84 4.79 -6.19
N TYR A 93 -4.84 4.03 -5.75
CA TYR A 93 -6.09 4.59 -5.23
C TYR A 93 -6.54 3.81 -4.00
N SER A 94 -6.71 4.51 -2.88
CA SER A 94 -7.38 3.98 -1.69
C SER A 94 -8.38 5.00 -1.16
N SER A 95 -9.51 4.50 -0.68
CA SER A 95 -10.53 5.35 -0.08
C SER A 95 -10.09 5.79 1.31
N ASP A 96 -10.02 7.09 1.56
CA ASP A 96 -9.90 7.56 2.94
C ASP A 96 -11.19 7.24 3.71
N ILE A 97 -11.06 6.90 5.00
CA ILE A 97 -12.23 6.84 5.90
C ILE A 97 -13.00 8.16 5.86
N TYR A 98 -12.29 9.29 5.74
CA TYR A 98 -12.88 10.62 5.57
C TYR A 98 -13.62 10.77 4.24
N GLU A 99 -13.10 10.25 3.12
CA GLU A 99 -13.81 10.23 1.84
C GLU A 99 -15.08 9.36 1.93
N LYS A 100 -15.03 8.21 2.61
CA LYS A 100 -16.23 7.39 2.84
C LYS A 100 -17.28 8.14 3.64
N VAL A 101 -16.89 8.82 4.71
CA VAL A 101 -17.79 9.64 5.54
C VAL A 101 -18.35 10.82 4.73
N GLU A 102 -17.55 11.51 3.93
CA GLU A 102 -18.03 12.59 3.04
C GLU A 102 -18.97 12.07 1.96
N LEU A 103 -18.65 10.96 1.29
CA LEU A 103 -19.51 10.34 0.28
C LEU A 103 -20.82 9.81 0.88
N GLU A 104 -20.79 9.26 2.09
CA GLU A 104 -22.00 8.84 2.81
C GLU A 104 -22.83 10.04 3.27
N ASN A 105 -22.20 11.11 3.77
CA ASN A 105 -22.87 12.36 4.12
C ASN A 105 -23.50 13.02 2.89
N GLN A 106 -22.84 12.99 1.74
CA GLN A 106 -23.38 13.45 0.46
C GLN A 106 -24.53 12.56 -0.06
N ARG A 107 -24.43 11.23 0.08
CA ARG A 107 -25.53 10.29 -0.28
C ARG A 107 -26.76 10.41 0.63
N THR A 108 -26.55 10.69 1.90
CA THR A 108 -27.64 10.77 2.91
C THR A 108 -28.19 12.18 3.10
N GLY A 109 -27.57 13.19 2.48
CA GLY A 109 -28.00 14.60 2.57
C GLY A 109 -27.73 15.25 3.93
N ASN A 110 -26.83 14.67 4.73
CA ASN A 110 -26.56 15.15 6.09
C ASN A 110 -25.17 15.81 6.11
N PRO A 111 -25.05 17.15 6.06
CA PRO A 111 -23.74 17.78 6.09
C PRO A 111 -23.07 17.51 7.44
N ALA A 112 -21.79 17.10 7.38
CA ALA A 112 -20.95 16.90 8.55
C ALA A 112 -21.06 18.14 9.46
N ARG A 113 -21.50 17.94 10.70
CA ARG A 113 -21.46 19.01 11.71
C ARG A 113 -19.99 19.26 12.05
N GLY A 114 -19.54 20.49 11.78
CA GLY A 114 -18.17 20.94 12.01
C GLY A 114 -17.77 21.04 13.48
#